data_AF-A0A0G4KVD4-F1
#
_entry.id   AF-A0A0G4KVD4-F1
#
_cell.length_a   1.000
_cell.length_b   1.000
_cell.length_c   1.000
_cell.angle_alpha   90.00
_cell.angle_beta   90.00
_cell.angle_gamma   90.00
#
_symmetry.space_group_name_H-M   'P 1'
#
loop_
_entity.id
_entity.type
_entity.pdbx_description
1 polymer ?
#
loop_
_entity_poly.entity_id
_entity_poly.type
_entity_poly.pdbx_seq_one_letter_code
_entity_poly.pdbx_strand_id
1 'polypeptide(L)'
;MLLSTPLTTTTLPRQSSPSNSSIHPVLYHGEDRQARQAGRAEGSPRKGDVISYIITGDGQSSEPAPKRAYTPSDVLKPESGLAPDVEWYIAKQIFPPVERLCANIVGTSTMQLAECLGLNIKQYDTSRRHDDGVEKDMEVHPLESQIPDDVRFADCTRLSLRCRTCKKSSVFEGLYSQPTRVSPAGVLCDHCGATINPLSVVAQVEHAIRVQTARYYEGWLVCDDSSCGIRTRQMNVYGTRCLGPKGLARDCLGRMRYEYSEKAIYNQLVYFTSLWDVDKARDKAVAAAAPGSEEALSQADRENILALAEHNRVRFGTVKGVVEKYLDKCGRQWVAMDTLFAKLGFSKALAPAA
;
A
#
# COMPACT_ATOMS: atom_id res chain seq x y z
N MET A 1 -1.43 -0.53 34.50
CA MET A 1 -0.06 -0.46 35.08
C MET A 1 0.91 0.40 34.26
N LEU A 2 0.46 1.50 33.62
CA LEU A 2 1.31 2.37 32.77
C LEU A 2 1.22 3.86 33.14
N LEU A 3 0.88 4.20 34.40
CA LEU A 3 0.65 5.58 34.84
C LEU A 3 1.83 6.19 35.63
N SER A 4 3.01 5.59 35.61
CA SER A 4 4.17 6.11 36.35
C SER A 4 5.50 5.91 35.64
N THR A 5 5.52 6.03 34.31
CA THR A 5 6.79 6.23 33.61
C THR A 5 7.29 7.66 33.85
N PRO A 6 8.53 7.85 34.34
CA PRO A 6 9.05 9.18 34.59
C PRO A 6 9.23 9.94 33.25
N LEU A 7 8.91 11.23 33.24
CA LEU A 7 9.01 12.13 32.05
C LEU A 7 10.40 12.13 31.40
N THR A 8 11.45 11.76 32.15
CA THR A 8 12.80 11.54 31.64
C THR A 8 12.87 10.45 30.57
N THR A 9 12.07 9.39 30.66
CA THR A 9 12.04 8.29 29.66
C THR A 9 11.38 8.71 28.35
N THR A 10 10.58 9.77 28.37
CA THR A 10 9.81 10.29 27.22
C THR A 10 10.56 11.42 26.49
N THR A 11 11.71 11.85 27.03
CA THR A 11 12.50 12.94 26.47
C THR A 11 13.35 12.45 25.30
N LEU A 12 13.13 12.99 24.11
CA LEU A 12 13.87 12.64 22.91
C LEU A 12 15.02 13.63 22.68
N PRO A 13 16.28 13.18 22.61
CA PRO A 13 17.41 14.02 22.24
C PRO A 13 17.57 14.08 20.72
N ARG A 14 17.69 15.28 20.14
CA ARG A 14 18.07 15.46 18.74
C ARG A 14 19.18 16.52 18.61
N GLN A 15 20.25 16.17 17.90
CA GLN A 15 21.34 17.11 17.60
C GLN A 15 20.91 18.13 16.53
N SER A 16 21.18 19.41 16.77
CA SER A 16 20.93 20.47 15.80
C SER A 16 21.75 20.26 14.52
N SER A 17 21.07 20.19 13.38
CA SER A 17 21.68 20.05 12.04
C SER A 17 21.65 21.40 11.32
N PRO A 18 22.58 21.70 10.40
CA PRO A 18 22.57 22.98 9.70
C PRO A 18 21.37 23.06 8.73
N SER A 19 20.34 23.82 9.08
CA SER A 19 19.37 24.31 8.11
C SER A 19 19.89 25.62 7.53
N ASN A 20 20.48 25.55 6.33
CA ASN A 20 20.63 26.74 5.51
C ASN A 20 19.23 27.03 4.95
N SER A 21 18.52 27.98 5.54
CA SER A 21 17.09 28.28 5.33
C SER A 21 16.72 28.76 3.92
N SER A 22 17.57 28.55 2.92
CA SER A 22 17.43 29.11 1.57
C SER A 22 17.49 28.10 0.42
N ILE A 23 17.69 26.78 0.64
CA ILE A 23 17.95 25.84 -0.50
C ILE A 23 17.04 24.58 -0.57
N HIS A 24 16.20 24.26 0.41
CA HIS A 24 15.29 23.09 0.32
C HIS A 24 13.81 23.44 0.56
N PRO A 25 12.96 23.48 -0.48
CA PRO A 25 11.54 23.81 -0.32
C PRO A 25 10.64 22.65 0.15
N VAL A 26 11.17 21.46 0.46
CA VAL A 26 10.32 20.27 0.77
C VAL A 26 10.79 19.44 1.98
N LEU A 27 11.71 19.94 2.79
CA LEU A 27 12.07 19.28 4.06
C LEU A 27 11.36 19.98 5.21
N TYR A 28 10.32 19.31 5.73
CA TYR A 28 9.72 19.50 7.06
C TYR A 28 9.77 20.93 7.65
N HIS A 29 8.73 21.72 7.41
CA HIS A 29 8.42 22.97 8.15
C HIS A 29 8.24 22.79 9.69
N GLY A 30 8.52 21.62 10.26
CA GLY A 30 8.52 21.36 11.71
C GLY A 30 9.77 21.84 12.43
N GLU A 31 10.85 22.13 11.71
CA GLU A 31 12.13 22.58 12.29
C GLU A 31 12.04 24.00 12.87
N ASP A 32 11.12 24.83 12.35
CA ASP A 32 10.99 26.24 12.74
C ASP A 32 10.37 26.46 14.13
N ARG A 33 9.44 25.62 14.59
CA ARG A 33 8.84 25.78 15.93
C ARG A 33 9.79 25.34 17.05
N GLN A 34 10.51 24.23 16.82
CA GLN A 34 11.46 23.63 17.78
C GLN A 34 12.59 24.62 18.11
N ALA A 35 13.16 25.28 17.09
CA ALA A 35 14.20 26.29 17.27
C ALA A 35 13.65 27.60 17.88
N ARG A 36 12.43 28.02 17.52
CA ARG A 36 11.80 29.26 18.02
C ARG A 36 11.40 29.20 19.49
N GLN A 37 10.96 28.04 20.00
CA GLN A 37 10.61 27.89 21.41
C GLN A 37 11.82 27.66 22.31
N ALA A 38 12.82 26.87 21.86
CA ALA A 38 14.09 26.73 22.58
C ALA A 38 14.81 28.09 22.76
N GLY A 39 14.74 28.95 21.74
CA GLY A 39 15.27 30.32 21.77
C GLY A 39 14.63 31.27 22.80
N ARG A 40 13.45 30.92 23.36
CA ARG A 40 12.77 31.74 24.38
C ARG A 40 13.11 31.35 25.82
N ALA A 41 13.60 30.13 26.05
CA ALA A 41 13.90 29.63 27.40
C ALA A 41 15.41 29.62 27.70
N GLU A 42 16.27 29.34 26.73
CA GLU A 42 17.70 29.11 26.98
C GLU A 42 18.59 29.50 25.78
N GLY A 43 18.47 30.75 25.32
CA GLY A 43 19.31 31.27 24.23
C GLY A 43 19.10 30.57 22.87
N SER A 44 19.60 31.17 21.80
CA SER A 44 19.50 30.55 20.47
C SER A 44 20.41 29.31 20.41
N PRO A 45 19.87 28.11 20.12
CA PRO A 45 20.65 26.88 20.12
C PRO A 45 21.78 26.95 19.08
N ARG A 46 22.99 26.57 19.49
CA ARG A 46 24.17 26.57 18.61
C ARG A 46 24.26 25.24 17.86
N LYS A 47 25.07 25.23 16.81
CA LYS A 47 25.37 24.03 16.02
C LYS A 47 26.01 22.97 16.92
N GLY A 48 25.42 21.78 16.98
CA GLY A 48 25.91 20.66 17.78
C GLY A 48 25.22 20.50 19.13
N ASP A 49 24.37 21.45 19.55
CA ASP A 49 23.60 21.33 20.78
C ASP A 49 22.52 20.26 20.65
N VAL A 50 22.32 19.50 21.74
CA VAL A 50 21.27 18.50 21.87
C VAL A 50 20.01 19.18 22.39
N ILE A 51 18.95 19.17 21.60
CA ILE A 51 17.65 19.71 21.98
C ILE A 51 16.78 18.57 22.49
N SER A 52 16.32 18.70 23.74
CA SER A 52 15.39 17.77 24.38
C SER A 52 13.95 18.19 24.11
N TYR A 53 13.10 17.26 23.65
CA TYR A 53 11.68 17.53 23.42
C TYR A 53 10.79 16.35 23.80
N ILE A 54 9.50 16.64 23.98
CA ILE A 54 8.41 15.71 24.27
C ILE A 54 7.27 16.03 23.29
N ILE A 55 6.79 15.02 22.57
CA ILE A 55 5.58 15.11 21.75
C ILE A 55 4.34 14.98 22.65
N THR A 56 3.47 15.98 22.56
CA THR A 56 2.25 16.09 23.39
C THR A 56 1.00 15.99 22.54
N GLY A 57 -0.10 15.50 23.10
CA GLY A 57 -1.40 15.50 22.44
C GLY A 57 -2.33 14.44 22.97
N ASP A 58 -3.60 14.59 22.63
CA ASP A 58 -4.58 13.51 22.61
C ASP A 58 -4.43 12.73 21.31
N GLY A 59 -4.61 11.41 21.33
CA GLY A 59 -4.49 10.51 20.16
C GLY A 59 -5.42 10.82 18.97
N GLN A 60 -6.13 11.97 18.99
CA GLN A 60 -7.02 12.51 17.96
C GLN A 60 -6.55 13.85 17.37
N SER A 61 -5.39 14.36 17.80
CA SER A 61 -4.88 15.65 17.35
C SER A 61 -4.54 15.66 15.85
N SER A 62 -5.15 16.59 15.12
CA SER A 62 -5.02 16.74 13.65
C SER A 62 -3.65 17.28 13.20
N GLU A 63 -2.86 17.85 14.12
CA GLU A 63 -1.54 18.39 13.79
C GLU A 63 -0.45 17.30 13.72
N PRO A 64 0.45 17.37 12.71
CA PRO A 64 1.54 16.39 12.56
C PRO A 64 2.50 16.48 13.75
N ALA A 65 3.04 15.33 14.18
CA ALA A 65 3.88 15.19 15.38
C ALA A 65 5.01 16.23 15.54
N PRO A 66 5.71 16.70 14.48
CA PRO A 66 6.72 17.75 14.62
C PRO A 66 6.19 19.10 15.13
N LYS A 67 4.92 19.42 14.87
CA LYS A 67 4.27 20.66 15.35
C LYS A 67 3.79 20.57 16.79
N ARG A 68 3.74 19.35 17.35
CA ARG A 68 3.31 19.02 18.71
C ARG A 68 4.49 18.69 19.66
N ALA A 69 5.72 19.04 19.26
CA ALA A 69 6.92 18.81 20.07
C ALA A 69 7.21 20.03 20.95
N TYR A 70 7.25 19.85 22.27
CA TYR A 70 7.51 20.88 23.28
C TYR A 70 8.75 20.54 24.12
N THR A 71 9.35 21.53 24.77
CA THR A 71 10.48 21.28 25.68
C THR A 71 9.99 20.61 26.98
N PRO A 72 10.80 19.76 27.64
CA PRO A 72 10.42 19.18 28.93
C PRO A 72 10.05 20.24 29.97
N SER A 73 10.77 21.36 30.00
CA SER A 73 10.50 22.50 30.88
C SER A 73 9.13 23.15 30.65
N ASP A 74 8.60 23.12 29.43
CA ASP A 74 7.27 23.66 29.14
C ASP A 74 6.16 22.68 29.53
N VAL A 75 6.40 21.37 29.38
CA VAL A 75 5.45 20.32 29.77
C VAL A 75 5.36 20.15 31.30
N LEU A 76 6.47 20.37 32.01
CA LEU A 76 6.55 20.29 33.48
C LEU A 76 5.87 21.48 34.20
N LYS A 77 5.51 22.56 33.49
CA LYS A 77 4.82 23.70 34.09
C LYS A 77 3.38 23.31 34.46
N PRO A 78 2.93 23.56 35.71
CA PRO A 78 1.60 23.16 36.18
C PRO A 78 0.44 23.84 35.43
N GLU A 79 0.71 24.97 34.77
CA GLU A 79 -0.29 25.73 33.99
C GLU A 79 -0.35 25.35 32.50
N SER A 80 0.46 24.39 32.05
CA SER A 80 0.62 24.10 30.60
C SER A 80 -0.54 23.31 30.00
N GLY A 81 -1.21 22.45 30.78
CA GLY A 81 -2.26 21.54 30.28
C GLY A 81 -1.76 20.55 29.20
N LEU A 82 -0.46 20.46 28.96
CA LEU A 82 0.14 19.62 27.91
C LEU A 82 0.45 18.23 28.46
N ALA A 83 -0.18 17.20 27.89
CA ALA A 83 0.06 15.80 28.25
C ALA A 83 0.87 15.07 27.16
N PRO A 84 1.83 14.19 27.52
CA PRO A 84 2.53 13.35 26.55
C PRO A 84 1.57 12.45 25.75
N ASP A 85 1.79 12.34 24.44
CA ASP A 85 0.99 11.49 23.55
C ASP A 85 1.43 10.03 23.68
N VAL A 86 0.80 9.30 24.60
CA VAL A 86 1.14 7.90 24.93
C VAL A 86 1.04 6.99 23.71
N GLU A 87 0.01 7.15 22.88
CA GLU A 87 -0.22 6.32 21.70
C GLU A 87 0.89 6.53 20.66
N TRP A 88 1.34 7.77 20.47
CA TRP A 88 2.47 8.06 19.58
C TRP A 88 3.78 7.39 20.03
N TYR A 89 4.11 7.43 21.33
CA TYR A 89 5.34 6.78 21.84
C TYR A 89 5.26 5.26 21.74
N ILE A 90 4.11 4.66 22.06
CA ILE A 90 3.93 3.22 21.89
C ILE A 90 4.12 2.86 20.41
N ALA A 91 3.46 3.56 19.49
CA ALA A 91 3.51 3.28 18.06
C ALA A 91 4.90 3.52 17.42
N LYS A 92 5.61 4.60 17.80
CA LYS A 92 6.82 5.04 17.10
C LYS A 92 8.13 4.73 17.83
N GLN A 93 8.12 4.49 19.14
CA GLN A 93 9.34 4.25 19.92
C GLN A 93 9.39 2.84 20.53
N ILE A 94 8.27 2.34 21.05
CA ILE A 94 8.23 1.05 21.76
C ILE A 94 7.94 -0.10 20.79
N PHE A 95 6.97 0.07 19.91
CA PHE A 95 6.53 -0.98 18.98
C PHE A 95 7.63 -1.39 17.99
N PRO A 96 8.37 -0.49 17.32
CA PRO A 96 9.36 -0.90 16.32
C PRO A 96 10.50 -1.79 16.87
N PRO A 97 11.07 -1.51 18.07
CA PRO A 97 12.00 -2.44 18.71
C PRO A 97 11.38 -3.78 19.12
N VAL A 98 10.16 -3.79 19.68
CA VAL A 98 9.47 -5.02 20.09
C VAL A 98 9.19 -5.90 18.88
N GLU A 99 8.67 -5.31 17.80
CA GLU A 99 8.43 -5.97 16.53
C GLU A 99 9.72 -6.60 15.98
N ARG A 100 10.83 -5.86 15.97
CA ARG A 100 12.12 -6.36 15.49
C ARG A 100 12.66 -7.54 16.30
N LEU A 101 12.49 -7.52 17.62
CA LEU A 101 12.92 -8.61 18.50
C LEU A 101 12.05 -9.85 18.34
N CYS A 102 10.75 -9.65 18.11
CA CYS A 102 9.78 -10.74 18.01
C CYS A 102 9.58 -11.26 16.58
N ALA A 103 10.06 -10.56 15.54
CA ALA A 103 9.85 -10.93 14.13
C ALA A 103 10.20 -12.39 13.81
N ASN A 104 11.28 -12.90 14.42
CA ASN A 104 11.79 -14.25 14.18
C ASN A 104 11.25 -15.32 15.15
N ILE A 105 10.28 -14.99 16.01
CA ILE A 105 9.70 -15.93 16.97
C ILE A 105 8.47 -16.60 16.35
N VAL A 106 8.58 -17.91 16.08
CA VAL A 106 7.50 -18.72 15.52
C VAL A 106 6.25 -18.63 16.41
N GLY A 107 5.10 -18.36 15.79
CA GLY A 107 3.82 -18.23 16.48
C GLY A 107 3.51 -16.84 17.03
N THR A 108 4.41 -15.86 16.85
CA THR A 108 4.06 -14.45 17.09
C THR A 108 3.60 -13.77 15.81
N SER A 109 2.56 -12.95 15.92
CA SER A 109 2.14 -12.05 14.85
C SER A 109 2.20 -10.61 15.33
N THR A 110 2.51 -9.71 14.42
CA THR A 110 2.59 -8.27 14.72
C THR A 110 1.25 -7.68 15.12
N MET A 111 0.14 -8.27 14.67
CA MET A 111 -1.21 -7.93 15.12
C MET A 111 -1.40 -8.29 16.59
N GLN A 112 -0.99 -9.48 17.02
CA GLN A 112 -1.04 -9.87 18.43
C GLN A 112 -0.12 -8.99 19.28
N LEU A 113 1.08 -8.65 18.80
CA LEU A 113 1.98 -7.72 19.50
C LEU A 113 1.35 -6.31 19.64
N ALA A 114 0.67 -5.82 18.60
CA ALA A 114 0.00 -4.52 18.62
C ALA A 114 -1.18 -4.52 19.59
N GLU A 115 -1.95 -5.60 19.62
CA GLU A 115 -3.05 -5.82 20.56
C GLU A 115 -2.54 -5.86 22.01
N CYS A 116 -1.44 -6.60 22.27
CA CYS A 116 -0.79 -6.63 23.59
C CYS A 116 -0.29 -5.26 24.05
N LEU A 117 0.08 -4.38 23.11
CA LEU A 117 0.52 -3.01 23.39
C LEU A 117 -0.64 -1.99 23.41
N GLY A 118 -1.88 -2.44 23.18
CA GLY A 118 -3.08 -1.59 23.20
C GLY A 118 -3.20 -0.64 22.01
N LEU A 119 -2.53 -0.92 20.89
CA LEU A 119 -2.62 -0.11 19.67
C LEU A 119 -3.87 -0.46 18.85
N ASN A 120 -4.51 0.55 18.25
CA ASN A 120 -5.62 0.34 17.33
C ASN A 120 -5.15 -0.34 16.03
N ILE A 121 -5.43 -1.65 15.91
CA ILE A 121 -5.04 -2.52 14.79
C ILE A 121 -5.37 -1.91 13.41
N LYS A 122 -6.53 -1.24 13.28
CA LYS A 122 -6.99 -0.62 12.02
C LYS A 122 -6.16 0.58 11.57
N GLN A 123 -5.62 1.36 12.51
CA GLN A 123 -4.78 2.52 12.19
C GLN A 123 -3.34 2.10 11.88
N TYR A 124 -2.91 0.96 12.42
CA TYR A 124 -1.56 0.44 12.23
C TYR A 124 -1.41 -0.39 10.94
N ASP A 125 -2.48 -1.08 10.49
CA ASP A 125 -2.50 -1.83 9.22
C ASP A 125 -2.11 -0.94 8.02
N THR A 126 -2.62 0.29 7.95
CA THR A 126 -2.31 1.23 6.86
C THR A 126 -0.86 1.70 6.81
N SER A 127 -0.13 1.69 7.94
CA SER A 127 1.29 2.05 7.98
C SER A 127 2.21 0.87 7.62
N ARG A 128 1.71 -0.36 7.63
CA ARG A 128 2.50 -1.60 7.57
C ARG A 128 2.47 -2.33 6.22
N ARG A 129 1.46 -2.09 5.37
CA ARG A 129 1.29 -2.77 4.06
C ARG A 129 2.42 -2.56 3.04
N HIS A 130 3.46 -1.82 3.41
CA HIS A 130 4.59 -1.50 2.58
C HIS A 130 5.85 -2.35 2.89
N ASP A 131 5.86 -3.09 4.00
CA ASP A 131 7.07 -3.71 4.58
C ASP A 131 7.17 -5.25 4.40
N ASP A 132 6.15 -5.92 3.86
CA ASP A 132 6.06 -7.40 3.88
C ASP A 132 6.88 -8.10 2.77
N GLY A 133 8.15 -7.73 2.60
CA GLY A 133 9.01 -8.33 1.59
C GLY A 133 10.37 -8.83 2.08
N VAL A 134 10.66 -8.83 3.38
CA VAL A 134 11.98 -9.21 3.91
C VAL A 134 12.06 -10.67 4.38
N GLU A 135 10.99 -11.30 4.86
CA GLU A 135 11.11 -12.60 5.56
C GLU A 135 10.17 -13.71 5.04
N LYS A 136 10.03 -13.83 3.72
CA LYS A 136 9.31 -14.98 3.11
C LYS A 136 10.12 -15.70 2.03
N ASP A 137 11.44 -15.52 1.96
CA ASP A 137 12.26 -16.08 0.87
C ASP A 137 12.70 -17.55 1.09
N MET A 138 12.32 -18.19 2.21
CA MET A 138 12.69 -19.58 2.53
C MET A 138 11.50 -20.56 2.60
N GLU A 139 10.27 -20.09 2.38
CA GLU A 139 9.10 -20.95 2.27
C GLU A 139 8.81 -21.25 0.80
N VAL A 140 8.55 -22.51 0.47
CA VAL A 140 8.02 -22.92 -0.84
C VAL A 140 6.64 -22.30 -0.97
N HIS A 141 6.55 -21.12 -1.55
CA HIS A 141 5.27 -20.48 -1.82
C HIS A 141 4.49 -21.32 -2.82
N PRO A 142 3.17 -21.49 -2.61
CA PRO A 142 2.28 -21.91 -3.68
C PRO A 142 2.57 -21.04 -4.90
N LEU A 143 2.57 -21.66 -6.08
CA LEU A 143 2.68 -20.92 -7.33
C LEU A 143 1.66 -19.78 -7.33
N GLU A 144 1.98 -18.61 -7.90
CA GLU A 144 1.03 -17.48 -7.89
C GLU A 144 -0.33 -17.83 -8.53
N SER A 145 -0.37 -18.89 -9.36
CA SER A 145 -1.58 -19.47 -9.95
C SER A 145 -2.47 -20.25 -8.98
N GLN A 146 -1.94 -20.66 -7.82
CA GLN A 146 -2.65 -21.41 -6.78
C GLN A 146 -3.19 -20.51 -5.66
N ILE A 147 -2.81 -19.22 -5.65
CA ILE A 147 -3.34 -18.25 -4.69
C ILE A 147 -4.76 -17.87 -5.13
N PRO A 148 -5.76 -17.95 -4.24
CA PRO A 148 -7.13 -17.61 -4.60
C PRO A 148 -7.26 -16.11 -4.88
N ASP A 149 -8.19 -15.74 -5.77
CA ASP A 149 -8.31 -14.38 -6.32
C ASP A 149 -8.61 -13.34 -5.23
N ASP A 150 -9.37 -13.71 -4.19
CA ASP A 150 -9.73 -12.86 -3.06
C ASP A 150 -8.50 -12.39 -2.27
N VAL A 151 -7.56 -13.29 -2.01
CA VAL A 151 -6.28 -12.97 -1.36
C VAL A 151 -5.37 -12.22 -2.33
N ARG A 152 -5.28 -12.67 -3.58
CA ARG A 152 -4.39 -12.08 -4.58
C ARG A 152 -4.73 -10.63 -4.91
N PHE A 153 -6.02 -10.28 -4.90
CA PHE A 153 -6.52 -8.95 -5.23
C PHE A 153 -6.89 -8.10 -4.02
N ALA A 154 -6.58 -8.55 -2.80
CA ALA A 154 -6.93 -7.84 -1.57
C ALA A 154 -6.40 -6.39 -1.53
N ASP A 155 -5.17 -6.18 -2.01
CA ASP A 155 -4.51 -4.87 -2.04
C ASP A 155 -4.74 -4.07 -3.33
N CYS A 156 -5.51 -4.62 -4.27
CA CYS A 156 -5.81 -3.92 -5.52
C CYS A 156 -6.81 -2.78 -5.29
N THR A 157 -6.57 -1.65 -5.97
CA THR A 157 -7.53 -0.55 -6.02
C THR A 157 -8.76 -0.97 -6.83
N ARG A 158 -9.94 -0.86 -6.22
CA ARG A 158 -11.20 -1.24 -6.85
C ARG A 158 -11.59 -0.29 -7.97
N LEU A 159 -12.19 -0.84 -9.04
CA LEU A 159 -12.62 -0.05 -10.19
C LEU A 159 -13.91 0.72 -9.87
N SER A 160 -13.86 2.05 -9.92
CA SER A 160 -15.04 2.91 -9.77
C SER A 160 -15.52 3.41 -11.12
N LEU A 161 -16.80 3.21 -11.43
CA LEU A 161 -17.45 3.69 -12.65
C LEU A 161 -18.41 4.84 -12.32
N ARG A 162 -18.22 5.98 -12.98
CA ARG A 162 -19.07 7.16 -12.92
C ARG A 162 -20.16 7.11 -13.98
N CYS A 163 -21.41 7.29 -13.55
CA CYS A 163 -22.54 7.42 -14.45
C CYS A 163 -22.61 8.83 -15.05
N ARG A 164 -22.87 8.94 -16.36
CA ARG A 164 -23.04 10.25 -17.03
C ARG A 164 -24.41 10.87 -16.79
N THR A 165 -25.43 10.06 -16.47
CA THR A 165 -26.80 10.51 -16.19
C THR A 165 -26.92 11.11 -14.79
N CYS A 166 -26.61 10.35 -13.74
CA CYS A 166 -26.76 10.80 -12.35
C CYS A 166 -25.48 11.36 -11.72
N LYS A 167 -24.33 11.31 -12.44
CA LYS A 167 -23.01 11.80 -12.02
C LYS A 167 -22.36 11.12 -10.81
N LYS A 168 -23.06 10.17 -10.18
CA LYS A 168 -22.55 9.35 -9.06
C LYS A 168 -21.60 8.27 -9.57
N SER A 169 -20.64 7.89 -8.73
CA SER A 169 -19.66 6.84 -8.99
C SER A 169 -19.89 5.66 -8.07
N SER A 170 -19.77 4.43 -8.58
CA SER A 170 -19.93 3.21 -7.80
C SER A 170 -18.91 2.14 -8.20
N VAL A 171 -18.53 1.29 -7.23
CA VAL A 171 -17.52 0.25 -7.42
C VAL A 171 -18.09 -0.92 -8.21
N PHE A 172 -17.38 -1.34 -9.26
CA PHE A 172 -17.74 -2.47 -10.11
C PHE A 172 -16.81 -3.66 -9.84
N GLU A 173 -17.38 -4.77 -9.38
CA GLU A 173 -16.64 -6.00 -9.02
C GLU A 173 -16.85 -7.14 -10.03
N GLY A 174 -17.40 -6.85 -11.22
CA GLY A 174 -17.60 -7.83 -12.28
C GLY A 174 -18.96 -8.53 -12.24
N LEU A 175 -19.20 -9.36 -13.26
CA LEU A 175 -20.49 -10.03 -13.49
C LEU A 175 -20.85 -11.05 -12.40
N TYR A 176 -19.87 -11.82 -11.92
CA TYR A 176 -20.10 -12.87 -10.92
C TYR A 176 -20.53 -12.28 -9.57
N SER A 177 -19.84 -11.24 -9.10
CA SER A 177 -20.12 -10.62 -7.79
C SER A 177 -21.31 -9.67 -7.82
N GLN A 178 -21.64 -9.06 -8.97
CA GLN A 178 -22.73 -8.09 -9.10
C GLN A 178 -23.60 -8.39 -10.34
N PRO A 179 -24.36 -9.51 -10.37
CA PRO A 179 -25.18 -9.87 -11.54
C PRO A 179 -26.28 -8.84 -11.83
N THR A 180 -26.82 -8.19 -10.80
CA THR A 180 -27.86 -7.14 -10.93
C THR A 180 -27.34 -5.83 -11.55
N ARG A 181 -26.02 -5.63 -11.58
CA ARG A 181 -25.37 -4.46 -12.21
C ARG A 181 -25.12 -4.64 -13.69
N VAL A 182 -25.55 -5.74 -14.30
CA VAL A 182 -25.35 -6.01 -15.72
C VAL A 182 -26.69 -6.39 -16.35
N SER A 183 -26.99 -5.75 -17.48
CA SER A 183 -28.13 -6.10 -18.33
C SER A 183 -27.64 -6.62 -19.68
N PRO A 184 -28.51 -7.17 -20.55
CA PRO A 184 -28.12 -7.55 -21.91
C PRO A 184 -27.57 -6.38 -22.74
N ALA A 185 -27.89 -5.14 -22.37
CA ALA A 185 -27.40 -3.94 -23.04
C ALA A 185 -26.03 -3.45 -22.51
N GLY A 186 -25.56 -3.96 -21.36
CA GLY A 186 -24.30 -3.55 -20.74
C GLY A 186 -24.43 -3.28 -19.23
N VAL A 187 -23.39 -2.62 -18.68
CA VAL A 187 -23.29 -2.29 -17.26
C VAL A 187 -24.31 -1.23 -16.87
N LEU A 188 -25.01 -1.44 -15.76
CA LEU A 188 -25.98 -0.54 -15.18
C LEU A 188 -25.37 0.34 -14.09
N CYS A 189 -25.87 1.57 -13.98
CA CYS A 189 -25.59 2.44 -12.85
C CYS A 189 -26.34 1.95 -11.62
N ASP A 190 -25.60 1.77 -10.53
CA ASP A 190 -26.12 1.33 -9.22
C ASP A 190 -27.22 2.26 -8.65
N HIS A 191 -27.15 3.55 -8.94
CA HIS A 191 -28.05 4.54 -8.32
C HIS A 191 -29.29 4.91 -9.14
N CYS A 192 -29.24 4.75 -10.46
CA CYS A 192 -30.33 5.21 -11.34
C CYS A 192 -30.76 4.19 -12.39
N GLY A 193 -30.14 3.00 -12.42
CA GLY A 193 -30.46 1.95 -13.37
C GLY A 193 -30.11 2.27 -14.83
N ALA A 194 -29.59 3.47 -15.14
CA ALA A 194 -29.21 3.83 -16.50
C ALA A 194 -28.05 2.96 -17.00
N THR A 195 -28.12 2.52 -18.24
CA THR A 195 -27.03 1.80 -18.92
C THR A 195 -25.85 2.74 -19.15
N ILE A 196 -24.67 2.34 -18.72
CA ILE A 196 -23.43 3.08 -18.95
C ILE A 196 -22.96 2.76 -20.37
N ASN A 197 -22.79 3.79 -21.20
CA ASN A 197 -22.29 3.63 -22.55
C ASN A 197 -20.93 2.88 -22.53
N PRO A 198 -20.76 1.79 -23.31
CA PRO A 198 -19.51 1.03 -23.38
C PRO A 198 -18.27 1.88 -23.64
N LEU A 199 -18.38 2.93 -24.46
CA LEU A 199 -17.27 3.86 -24.71
C LEU A 199 -16.86 4.63 -23.44
N SER A 200 -17.84 5.00 -22.61
CA SER A 200 -17.58 5.62 -21.31
C SER A 200 -16.96 4.64 -20.34
N VAL A 201 -17.27 3.35 -20.41
CA VAL A 201 -16.63 2.31 -19.59
C VAL A 201 -15.17 2.16 -20.01
N VAL A 202 -14.90 1.99 -21.30
CA VAL A 202 -13.55 1.88 -21.86
C VAL A 202 -12.67 3.07 -21.44
N ALA A 203 -13.15 4.30 -21.65
CA ALA A 203 -12.40 5.50 -21.29
C ALA A 203 -12.08 5.59 -19.79
N GLN A 204 -12.99 5.14 -18.93
CA GLN A 204 -12.79 5.13 -17.48
C GLN A 204 -11.82 4.04 -17.03
N VAL A 205 -11.88 2.85 -17.64
CA VAL A 205 -10.93 1.77 -17.39
C VAL A 205 -9.54 2.17 -17.84
N GLU A 206 -9.40 2.75 -19.04
CA GLU A 206 -8.13 3.25 -19.55
C GLU A 206 -7.55 4.35 -18.65
N HIS A 207 -8.40 5.28 -18.19
CA HIS A 207 -7.99 6.29 -17.21
C HIS A 207 -7.50 5.65 -15.90
N ALA A 208 -8.23 4.68 -15.35
CA ALA A 208 -7.85 3.98 -14.12
C ALA A 208 -6.51 3.24 -14.27
N ILE A 209 -6.29 2.57 -15.40
CA ILE A 209 -4.99 1.95 -15.73
C ILE A 209 -3.89 3.00 -15.73
N ARG A 210 -4.08 4.12 -16.44
CA ARG A 210 -3.07 5.18 -16.54
C ARG A 210 -2.74 5.81 -15.17
N VAL A 211 -3.70 5.94 -14.28
CA VAL A 211 -3.46 6.39 -12.90
C VAL A 211 -2.55 5.42 -12.15
N GLN A 212 -2.82 4.12 -12.23
CA GLN A 212 -1.99 3.11 -11.55
C GLN A 212 -0.60 2.99 -12.21
N THR A 213 -0.52 3.07 -13.54
CA THR A 213 0.76 3.11 -14.25
C THR A 213 1.57 4.36 -13.89
N ALA A 214 0.93 5.53 -13.78
CA ALA A 214 1.62 6.75 -13.34
C ALA A 214 2.16 6.58 -11.90
N ARG A 215 1.36 6.03 -10.98
CA ARG A 215 1.79 5.73 -9.61
C ARG A 215 3.02 4.81 -9.55
N TYR A 216 3.10 3.83 -10.45
CA TYR A 216 4.28 2.97 -10.57
C TYR A 216 5.52 3.74 -11.03
N TYR A 217 5.38 4.52 -12.10
CA TYR A 217 6.49 5.30 -12.65
C TYR A 217 6.86 6.56 -11.84
N GLU A 218 6.07 6.94 -10.84
CA GLU A 218 6.50 7.94 -9.85
C GLU A 218 7.77 7.48 -9.10
N GLY A 219 7.98 6.17 -8.96
CA GLY A 219 9.23 5.59 -8.45
C GLY A 219 9.49 5.92 -6.98
N TRP A 220 8.44 5.98 -6.16
CA TRP A 220 8.59 6.18 -4.72
C TRP A 220 9.29 5.00 -4.08
N LEU A 221 10.27 5.30 -3.23
CA LEU A 221 11.06 4.35 -2.46
C LEU A 221 10.81 4.60 -0.98
N VAL A 222 10.70 3.53 -0.21
CA VAL A 222 10.61 3.57 1.26
C VAL A 222 11.66 2.65 1.87
N CYS A 223 12.25 3.10 2.97
CA CYS A 223 13.19 2.31 3.77
C CYS A 223 12.44 1.28 4.63
N ASP A 224 12.91 0.03 4.63
CA ASP A 224 12.39 -1.07 5.45
C ASP A 224 12.66 -0.90 6.96
N ASP A 225 13.71 -0.16 7.33
CA ASP A 225 14.00 0.09 8.74
C ASP A 225 12.89 0.96 9.33
N SER A 226 12.09 0.35 10.21
CA SER A 226 10.97 0.97 10.91
C SER A 226 11.35 2.21 11.74
N SER A 227 12.63 2.33 12.13
CA SER A 227 13.15 3.52 12.80
C SER A 227 13.48 4.68 11.83
N CYS A 228 13.69 4.38 10.54
CA CYS A 228 13.97 5.35 9.50
C CYS A 228 12.71 5.74 8.71
N GLY A 229 12.06 4.76 8.07
CA GLY A 229 10.82 4.95 7.31
C GLY A 229 10.84 6.06 6.25
N ILE A 230 12.02 6.48 5.77
CA ILE A 230 12.12 7.60 4.83
C ILE A 230 11.46 7.23 3.50
N ARG A 231 10.57 8.11 3.02
CA ARG A 231 9.90 8.01 1.72
C ARG A 231 10.49 9.05 0.76
N THR A 232 11.14 8.60 -0.31
CA THR A 232 11.85 9.47 -1.27
C THR A 232 11.75 8.94 -2.70
N ARG A 233 11.96 9.82 -3.69
CA ARG A 233 12.12 9.44 -5.11
C ARG A 233 13.58 9.42 -5.54
N GLN A 234 14.49 9.84 -4.66
CA GLN A 234 15.92 9.82 -4.93
C GLN A 234 16.47 8.43 -4.61
N MET A 235 17.15 7.84 -5.58
CA MET A 235 17.81 6.55 -5.43
C MET A 235 19.31 6.77 -5.23
N ASN A 236 19.90 6.03 -4.30
CA ASN A 236 21.36 5.96 -4.17
C ASN A 236 21.96 5.22 -5.38
N VAL A 237 23.21 5.51 -5.76
CA VAL A 237 23.95 4.73 -6.77
C VAL A 237 23.95 3.23 -6.41
N TYR A 238 24.07 2.93 -5.11
CA TYR A 238 23.76 1.61 -4.58
C TYR A 238 22.25 1.53 -4.30
N GLY A 239 21.45 1.14 -5.31
CA GLY A 239 19.99 1.28 -5.30
C GLY A 239 19.26 0.69 -4.10
N THR A 240 19.83 -0.33 -3.46
CA THR A 240 19.27 -0.94 -2.24
C THR A 240 19.57 -0.18 -0.96
N ARG A 241 20.51 0.77 -0.94
CA ARG A 241 20.96 1.44 0.29
C ARG A 241 20.15 2.70 0.59
N CYS A 242 19.64 2.80 1.81
CA CYS A 242 18.93 3.99 2.28
C CYS A 242 19.81 5.25 2.27
N LEU A 243 19.21 6.39 1.87
CA LEU A 243 19.83 7.72 1.95
C LEU A 243 19.87 8.26 3.39
N GLY A 244 19.07 7.69 4.29
CA GLY A 244 18.89 8.15 5.66
C GLY A 244 18.20 9.52 5.74
N PRO A 245 17.82 9.96 6.95
CA PRO A 245 17.06 11.20 7.16
C PRO A 245 17.82 12.46 6.69
N LYS A 246 19.16 12.41 6.66
CA LYS A 246 20.02 13.53 6.21
C LYS A 246 20.39 13.46 4.73
N GLY A 247 19.98 12.42 4.00
CA GLY A 247 20.31 12.26 2.58
C GLY A 247 21.75 11.83 2.28
N LEU A 248 22.55 11.47 3.30
CA LEU A 248 23.98 11.18 3.17
C LEU A 248 24.34 9.69 3.12
N ALA A 249 23.34 8.81 3.25
CA ALA A 249 23.47 7.34 3.27
C ALA A 249 24.40 6.78 4.35
N ARG A 250 24.62 7.50 5.46
CA ARG A 250 25.49 7.08 6.58
C ARG A 250 24.73 6.62 7.82
N ASP A 251 23.58 7.22 8.07
CA ASP A 251 22.87 7.10 9.35
C ASP A 251 21.86 5.94 9.40
N CYS A 252 21.62 5.25 8.28
CA CYS A 252 20.67 4.15 8.19
C CYS A 252 21.26 3.00 7.34
N LEU A 253 21.12 1.78 7.85
CA LEU A 253 21.54 0.54 7.19
C LEU A 253 20.35 -0.22 6.57
N GLY A 254 19.15 0.35 6.64
CA GLY A 254 17.96 -0.20 6.01
C GLY A 254 18.06 -0.23 4.48
N ARG A 255 17.27 -1.11 3.87
CA ARG A 255 17.15 -1.26 2.44
C ARG A 255 15.98 -0.44 1.89
N MET A 256 16.20 0.20 0.76
CA MET A 256 15.14 0.88 0.02
C MET A 256 14.38 -0.12 -0.86
N ARG A 257 13.05 0.00 -0.87
CA ARG A 257 12.14 -0.78 -1.71
C ARG A 257 11.15 0.15 -2.40
N TYR A 258 10.71 -0.22 -3.60
CA TYR A 258 9.64 0.51 -4.27
C TYR A 258 8.33 0.39 -3.51
N GLU A 259 7.66 1.52 -3.34
CA GLU A 259 6.32 1.60 -2.74
C GLU A 259 5.27 0.87 -3.52
N TYR A 260 5.29 1.10 -4.81
CA TYR A 260 4.42 0.40 -5.71
C TYR A 260 5.28 -0.55 -6.53
N SER A 261 5.30 -1.81 -6.09
CA SER A 261 6.15 -2.84 -6.66
C SER A 261 5.67 -3.29 -8.04
N GLU A 262 6.57 -3.87 -8.81
CA GLU A 262 6.30 -4.51 -10.11
C GLU A 262 5.18 -5.57 -9.99
N LYS A 263 5.16 -6.32 -8.88
CA LYS A 263 4.11 -7.29 -8.56
C LYS A 263 2.76 -6.60 -8.33
N ALA A 264 2.75 -5.48 -7.60
CA ALA A 264 1.53 -4.77 -7.28
C ALA A 264 0.84 -4.20 -8.54
N ILE A 265 1.59 -3.59 -9.46
CA ILE A 265 1.02 -3.11 -10.73
C ILE A 265 0.54 -4.27 -11.62
N TYR A 266 1.30 -5.37 -11.69
CA TYR A 266 0.87 -6.54 -12.44
C TYR A 266 -0.44 -7.12 -11.89
N ASN A 267 -0.54 -7.33 -10.57
CA ASN A 267 -1.76 -7.81 -9.93
C ASN A 267 -2.94 -6.86 -10.15
N GLN A 268 -2.70 -5.54 -10.13
CA GLN A 268 -3.72 -4.54 -10.41
C GLN A 268 -4.27 -4.63 -11.84
N LEU A 269 -3.41 -4.84 -12.84
CA LEU A 269 -3.82 -5.02 -14.23
C LEU A 269 -4.59 -6.33 -14.41
N VAL A 270 -4.10 -7.43 -13.81
CA VAL A 270 -4.80 -8.72 -13.86
C VAL A 270 -6.16 -8.65 -13.14
N TYR A 271 -6.26 -7.89 -12.04
CA TYR A 271 -7.54 -7.60 -11.39
C TYR A 271 -8.48 -6.91 -12.36
N PHE A 272 -8.05 -5.84 -13.03
CA PHE A 272 -8.88 -5.16 -14.02
C PHE A 272 -9.32 -6.08 -15.17
N THR A 273 -8.44 -6.94 -15.68
CA THR A 273 -8.81 -7.95 -16.69
C THR A 273 -9.88 -8.91 -16.16
N SER A 274 -9.75 -9.36 -14.91
CA SER A 274 -10.67 -10.33 -14.30
C SER A 274 -12.10 -9.80 -14.14
N LEU A 275 -12.30 -8.49 -14.00
CA LEU A 275 -13.63 -7.87 -13.94
C LEU A 275 -14.43 -8.02 -15.23
N TRP A 276 -13.73 -8.18 -16.36
CA TRP A 276 -14.32 -8.26 -17.69
C TRP A 276 -14.18 -9.66 -18.31
N ASP A 277 -13.70 -10.64 -17.53
CA ASP A 277 -13.55 -12.00 -18.00
C ASP A 277 -14.86 -12.78 -17.87
N VAL A 278 -15.54 -12.90 -19.00
CA VAL A 278 -16.83 -13.57 -19.11
C VAL A 278 -16.69 -15.08 -18.90
N ASP A 279 -15.64 -15.69 -19.45
CA ASP A 279 -15.44 -17.14 -19.36
C ASP A 279 -15.12 -17.51 -17.91
N LYS A 280 -14.27 -16.74 -17.22
CA LYS A 280 -13.99 -16.90 -15.79
C LYS A 280 -15.24 -16.73 -14.92
N ALA A 281 -16.13 -15.79 -15.25
CA ALA A 281 -17.38 -15.61 -14.53
C ALA A 281 -18.35 -16.79 -14.71
N ARG A 282 -18.42 -17.37 -15.92
CA ARG A 282 -19.20 -18.58 -16.20
C ARG A 282 -18.66 -19.79 -15.43
N ASP A 283 -17.34 -19.99 -15.45
CA ASP A 283 -16.71 -21.14 -14.79
C ASP A 283 -16.92 -21.08 -13.27
N LYS A 284 -16.82 -19.88 -12.66
CA LYS A 284 -17.15 -19.67 -11.25
C LYS A 284 -18.63 -19.95 -10.95
N ALA A 285 -19.54 -19.54 -11.82
CA ALA A 285 -20.97 -19.81 -11.66
C ALA A 285 -21.31 -21.31 -11.79
N VAL A 286 -20.58 -22.06 -12.62
CA VAL A 286 -20.70 -23.51 -12.74
C VAL A 286 -20.09 -24.22 -11.52
N ALA A 287 -18.91 -23.79 -11.08
CA ALA A 287 -18.24 -24.36 -9.90
C ALA A 287 -19.05 -24.17 -8.61
N ALA A 288 -19.74 -23.03 -8.46
CA ALA A 288 -20.64 -22.74 -7.35
C ALA A 288 -21.90 -23.64 -7.32
N ALA A 289 -22.13 -24.45 -8.36
CA ALA A 289 -23.21 -25.43 -8.38
C ALA A 289 -22.77 -26.84 -7.97
N ALA A 290 -21.47 -27.06 -7.75
CA ALA A 290 -20.96 -28.36 -7.32
C ALA A 290 -21.31 -28.61 -5.83
N PRO A 291 -21.67 -29.85 -5.45
CA PRO A 291 -21.99 -30.18 -4.07
C PRO A 291 -20.76 -29.97 -3.18
N GLY A 292 -20.82 -29.00 -2.25
CA GLY A 292 -19.75 -28.70 -1.29
C GLY A 292 -19.16 -27.28 -1.36
N SER A 293 -19.64 -26.39 -2.24
CA SER A 293 -19.21 -24.98 -2.25
C SER A 293 -19.92 -24.15 -1.16
N GLU A 294 -19.17 -23.41 -0.34
CA GLU A 294 -19.70 -22.56 0.74
C GLU A 294 -20.48 -21.33 0.21
N GLU A 295 -20.25 -20.92 -1.04
CA GLU A 295 -20.91 -19.77 -1.69
C GLU A 295 -22.06 -20.25 -2.61
N ALA A 296 -23.17 -20.68 -2.02
CA ALA A 296 -24.35 -21.12 -2.78
C ALA A 296 -25.06 -19.91 -3.45
N LEU A 297 -24.73 -19.62 -4.71
CA LEU A 297 -25.51 -18.72 -5.55
C LEU A 297 -26.90 -19.30 -5.82
N SER A 298 -27.91 -18.43 -5.84
CA SER A 298 -29.27 -18.81 -6.26
C SER A 298 -29.25 -19.39 -7.68
N GLN A 299 -30.05 -20.42 -7.93
CA GLN A 299 -30.18 -21.02 -9.25
C GLN A 299 -30.55 -19.96 -10.32
N ALA A 300 -31.40 -19.00 -9.97
CA ALA A 300 -31.79 -17.91 -10.85
C ALA A 300 -30.61 -16.98 -11.19
N ASP A 301 -29.77 -16.65 -10.21
CA ASP A 301 -28.60 -15.78 -10.43
C ASP A 301 -27.56 -16.47 -11.30
N ARG A 302 -27.38 -17.78 -11.13
CA ARG A 302 -26.51 -18.59 -11.98
C ARG A 302 -26.96 -18.59 -13.44
N GLU A 303 -28.23 -18.85 -13.69
CA GLU A 303 -28.81 -18.83 -15.04
C GLU A 303 -28.71 -17.43 -15.65
N ASN A 304 -28.94 -16.38 -14.86
CA ASN A 304 -28.76 -14.99 -15.26
C ASN A 304 -27.30 -14.70 -15.65
N ILE A 305 -26.31 -15.13 -14.85
CA ILE A 305 -24.89 -14.93 -15.16
C ILE A 305 -24.52 -15.60 -16.48
N LEU A 306 -24.97 -16.85 -16.71
CA LEU A 306 -24.70 -17.58 -17.95
C LEU A 306 -25.31 -16.90 -19.18
N ALA A 307 -26.53 -16.35 -19.06
CA ALA A 307 -27.17 -15.62 -20.14
C ALA A 307 -26.50 -14.26 -20.41
N LEU A 308 -26.26 -13.48 -19.35
CA LEU A 308 -25.64 -12.15 -19.44
C LEU A 308 -24.20 -12.21 -19.95
N ALA A 309 -23.50 -13.30 -19.65
CA ALA A 309 -22.18 -13.60 -20.17
C ALA A 309 -22.16 -13.60 -21.71
N GLU A 310 -23.06 -14.35 -22.35
CA GLU A 310 -23.11 -14.42 -23.81
C GLU A 310 -23.60 -13.10 -24.43
N HIS A 311 -24.62 -12.46 -23.84
CA HIS A 311 -25.10 -11.17 -24.32
C HIS A 311 -24.03 -10.08 -24.30
N ASN A 312 -23.12 -10.11 -23.33
CA ASN A 312 -22.08 -9.09 -23.16
C ASN A 312 -20.70 -9.52 -23.65
N ARG A 313 -20.54 -10.72 -24.24
CA ARG A 313 -19.23 -11.27 -24.66
C ARG A 313 -18.39 -10.29 -25.47
N VAL A 314 -18.98 -9.65 -26.47
CA VAL A 314 -18.29 -8.65 -27.32
C VAL A 314 -17.96 -7.37 -26.54
N ARG A 315 -18.88 -6.91 -25.69
CA ARG A 315 -18.71 -5.66 -24.93
C ARG A 315 -17.60 -5.79 -23.91
N PHE A 316 -17.62 -6.85 -23.13
CA PHE A 316 -16.63 -7.14 -22.11
C PHE A 316 -15.30 -7.53 -22.75
N GLY A 317 -15.32 -8.28 -23.85
CA GLY A 317 -14.13 -8.56 -24.66
C GLY A 317 -13.44 -7.30 -25.17
N THR A 318 -14.20 -6.27 -25.56
CA THR A 318 -13.63 -4.97 -25.97
C THR A 318 -12.90 -4.29 -24.82
N VAL A 319 -13.49 -4.27 -23.62
CA VAL A 319 -12.87 -3.65 -22.44
C VAL A 319 -11.66 -4.48 -21.97
N LYS A 320 -11.78 -5.82 -21.95
CA LYS A 320 -10.71 -6.76 -21.64
C LYS A 320 -9.51 -6.55 -22.57
N GLY A 321 -9.74 -6.45 -23.88
CA GLY A 321 -8.69 -6.19 -24.87
C GLY A 321 -7.97 -4.84 -24.70
N VAL A 322 -8.59 -3.85 -24.05
CA VAL A 322 -7.88 -2.60 -23.68
C VAL A 322 -6.89 -2.88 -22.57
N VAL A 323 -7.27 -3.62 -21.52
CA VAL A 323 -6.37 -3.98 -20.41
C VAL A 323 -5.23 -4.89 -20.90
N GLU A 324 -5.55 -5.86 -21.76
CA GLU A 324 -4.57 -6.79 -22.35
C GLU A 324 -3.45 -6.07 -23.09
N LYS A 325 -3.75 -5.01 -23.85
CA LYS A 325 -2.72 -4.17 -24.50
C LYS A 325 -1.71 -3.54 -23.53
N TYR A 326 -2.09 -3.31 -22.27
CA TYR A 326 -1.17 -2.82 -21.24
C TYR A 326 -0.44 -3.97 -20.55
N LEU A 327 -1.11 -5.11 -20.37
CA LEU A 327 -0.50 -6.34 -19.88
C LEU A 327 0.60 -6.83 -20.83
N ASP A 328 0.38 -6.81 -22.15
CA ASP A 328 1.38 -7.22 -23.15
C ASP A 328 2.69 -6.43 -23.04
N LYS A 329 2.62 -5.18 -22.57
CA LYS A 329 3.79 -4.32 -22.31
C LYS A 329 4.44 -4.58 -20.95
N CYS A 330 3.76 -5.29 -20.06
CA CYS A 330 4.25 -5.63 -18.74
C CYS A 330 5.24 -6.80 -18.83
N GLY A 331 6.52 -6.53 -18.57
CA GLY A 331 7.56 -7.56 -18.61
C GLY A 331 7.32 -8.75 -17.67
N ARG A 332 6.54 -8.57 -16.60
CA ARG A 332 6.20 -9.64 -15.64
C ARG A 332 5.24 -10.69 -16.20
N GLN A 333 4.52 -10.40 -17.30
CA GLN A 333 3.67 -11.38 -17.96
C GLN A 333 4.49 -12.44 -18.72
N TRP A 334 5.67 -12.06 -19.20
CA TRP A 334 6.47 -12.89 -20.08
C TRP A 334 7.61 -13.53 -19.31
N VAL A 335 7.76 -14.85 -19.46
CA VAL A 335 8.93 -15.56 -18.97
C VAL A 335 9.63 -16.16 -20.18
N ALA A 336 10.79 -15.62 -20.51
CA ALA A 336 11.63 -16.14 -21.58
C ALA A 336 12.25 -17.47 -21.12
N MET A 337 11.58 -18.59 -21.45
CA MET A 337 12.02 -19.94 -21.05
C MET A 337 13.45 -20.22 -21.53
N ASP A 338 13.80 -19.76 -22.73
CA ASP A 338 15.11 -19.97 -23.32
C ASP A 338 16.24 -19.37 -22.47
N THR A 339 16.03 -18.16 -21.91
CA THR A 339 17.04 -17.50 -21.08
C THR A 339 17.09 -18.09 -19.67
N LEU A 340 15.95 -18.52 -19.14
CA LEU A 340 15.86 -19.14 -17.82
C LEU A 340 16.59 -20.48 -17.78
N PHE A 341 16.44 -21.29 -18.84
CA PHE A 341 17.02 -22.63 -18.94
C PHE A 341 18.33 -22.69 -19.74
N ALA A 342 18.83 -21.57 -20.28
CA ALA A 342 20.10 -21.50 -21.01
C ALA A 342 21.27 -22.05 -20.18
N LYS A 343 21.30 -21.75 -18.87
CA LYS A 343 22.35 -22.24 -17.95
C LYS A 343 22.23 -23.72 -17.60
N LEU A 344 21.06 -24.31 -17.86
CA LEU A 344 20.78 -25.74 -17.64
C LEU A 344 21.01 -26.57 -18.92
N GLY A 345 21.47 -25.96 -20.02
CA GLY A 345 21.96 -26.67 -21.22
C GLY A 345 20.87 -27.13 -22.20
N PHE A 346 19.62 -26.70 -22.04
CA PHE A 346 18.50 -27.11 -22.90
C PHE A 346 18.48 -26.46 -24.29
N SER A 347 19.39 -25.53 -24.59
CA SER A 347 19.44 -24.79 -25.86
C SER A 347 19.98 -25.59 -27.06
N LYS A 348 20.30 -26.89 -26.91
CA LYS A 348 20.93 -27.69 -27.97
C LYS A 348 20.01 -28.59 -28.80
N ALA A 349 18.69 -28.52 -28.61
CA ALA A 349 17.76 -29.44 -29.29
C ALA A 349 16.76 -28.71 -30.19
N LEU A 350 17.22 -27.97 -31.20
CA LEU A 350 16.43 -27.74 -32.41
C LEU A 350 17.31 -27.25 -33.57
N ALA A 351 18.21 -28.10 -34.06
CA ALA A 351 18.69 -27.99 -35.44
C ALA A 351 17.81 -28.93 -36.28
N PRO A 352 17.09 -28.44 -37.32
CA PRO A 352 16.37 -29.32 -38.22
C PRO A 352 17.36 -30.20 -38.98
N ALA A 353 17.14 -31.51 -38.98
CA ALA A 353 17.87 -32.45 -39.81
C ALA A 353 17.66 -32.07 -41.28
N ALA A 354 18.77 -31.82 -41.97
CA ALA A 354 18.82 -31.59 -43.42
C ALA A 354 18.64 -32.90 -44.20
#